data_AF-A0A060BWX9-F1
#
_entry.id   AF-A0A060BWX9-F1
#
_cell.length_a   1.000
_cell.length_b   1.000
_cell.length_c   1.000
_cell.angle_alpha   90.00
_cell.angle_beta   90.00
_cell.angle_gamma   90.00
#
_symmetry.space_group_name_H-M   'P 1'
#
loop_
_entity.id
_entity.type
_entity.pdbx_description
1 polymer ?
#
loop_
_entity_poly.entity_id
_entity_poly.type
_entity_poly.pdbx_seq_one_letter_code
_entity_poly.pdbx_strand_id
1 'polypeptide(L)'
;ELRAPLAPAYLNDGWRYVCYTDTPMESYGIWEMRPIPYDNADPTRRSRWAKLHLPELFPDARWVLWQDANFCHLWVTFSPVLKFFMTVRYHCILLHILSVTAFYDEASACIMAKKDTTEVLQKNEVEAYRMQGMPE
;
A
#
# COMPACT_ATOMS: atom_id res chain seq x y z
N GLU A 1 -9.95 -14.81 11.27
CA GLU A 1 -8.70 -15.07 12.02
C GLU A 1 -7.56 -14.33 11.34
N LEU A 2 -6.86 -13.46 12.08
CA LEU A 2 -5.64 -12.81 11.59
C LEU A 2 -4.55 -13.89 11.52
N ARG A 3 -4.08 -14.20 10.31
CA ARG A 3 -2.99 -15.15 10.10
C ARG A 3 -1.67 -14.41 10.17
N ALA A 4 -0.67 -15.00 10.82
CA ALA A 4 0.70 -14.51 10.76
C ALA A 4 1.13 -14.29 9.30
N PRO A 5 1.94 -13.25 9.02
CA PRO A 5 2.45 -13.03 7.67
C PRO A 5 3.21 -14.29 7.25
N LEU A 6 2.84 -14.81 6.07
CA LEU A 6 3.51 -15.96 5.50
C LEU A 6 4.98 -15.64 5.26
N ALA A 7 5.85 -16.64 5.43
CA ALA A 7 7.22 -16.51 5.00
C ALA A 7 7.27 -16.20 3.49
N PRO A 8 8.08 -15.24 3.03
CA PRO A 8 8.33 -15.04 1.61
C PRO A 8 8.84 -16.33 0.96
N ALA A 9 8.39 -16.65 -0.25
CA ALA A 9 8.88 -17.84 -0.96
C ALA A 9 10.36 -17.71 -1.35
N TYR A 10 10.86 -16.48 -1.48
CA TYR A 10 12.25 -16.15 -1.75
C TYR A 10 12.73 -15.03 -0.82
N LEU A 11 13.88 -15.26 -0.19
CA LEU A 11 14.61 -14.23 0.55
C LEU A 11 15.61 -13.56 -0.39
N ASN A 12 15.71 -12.24 -0.30
CA ASN A 12 16.70 -11.47 -1.05
C ASN A 12 17.81 -11.03 -0.09
N ASP A 13 19.06 -11.20 -0.51
CA ASP A 13 20.22 -10.83 0.30
C ASP A 13 20.25 -9.32 0.57
N GLY A 14 20.50 -8.96 1.82
CA GLY A 14 20.57 -7.56 2.27
C GLY A 14 19.23 -6.86 2.49
N TRP A 15 18.11 -7.58 2.38
CA TRP A 15 16.78 -7.03 2.64
C TRP A 15 16.42 -7.09 4.12
N ARG A 16 15.67 -6.09 4.59
CA ARG A 16 14.96 -6.12 5.88
C ARG A 16 13.48 -6.35 5.60
N TYR A 17 12.91 -7.37 6.23
CA TYR A 17 11.50 -7.71 6.10
C TYR A 17 10.75 -7.16 7.31
N VAL A 18 9.93 -6.14 7.12
CA VAL A 18 9.19 -5.48 8.20
C VAL A 18 7.69 -5.61 7.95
N CYS A 19 6.95 -6.03 8.98
CA CYS A 19 5.50 -6.10 8.94
C CYS A 19 4.92 -5.14 9.99
N TYR A 20 4.22 -4.12 9.51
CA TYR A 20 3.47 -3.22 10.39
C TYR A 20 2.12 -3.83 10.75
N THR A 21 1.83 -3.94 12.04
CA THR A 21 0.62 -4.55 12.58
C THR A 21 0.15 -3.79 13.82
N ASP A 22 -1.15 -3.74 14.06
CA ASP A 22 -1.72 -3.24 15.32
C ASP A 22 -1.82 -4.34 16.39
N THR A 23 -1.71 -5.60 15.98
CA THR A 23 -1.81 -6.77 16.84
C THR A 23 -0.45 -7.46 16.92
N PRO A 24 0.14 -7.60 18.13
CA PRO A 24 1.32 -8.43 18.31
C PRO A 24 1.06 -9.85 17.83
N MET A 25 1.93 -10.37 16.98
CA MET A 25 1.82 -11.74 16.48
C MET A 25 3.22 -12.33 16.29
N GLU A 26 3.30 -13.64 16.45
CA GLU A 26 4.54 -14.36 16.19
C GLU A 26 4.82 -14.38 14.69
N SER A 27 6.09 -14.14 14.34
CA SER A 27 6.58 -14.33 12.99
C SER A 27 7.44 -15.59 12.94
N TYR A 28 7.57 -16.18 11.75
CA TYR A 28 8.48 -17.31 11.50
C TYR A 28 9.98 -16.88 11.53
N GLY A 29 10.33 -15.84 12.28
CA GLY A 29 11.69 -15.31 12.43
C GLY A 29 12.21 -14.46 11.28
N ILE A 30 11.46 -14.32 10.18
CA ILE A 30 11.84 -13.52 9.01
C ILE A 30 11.36 -12.08 9.15
N TRP A 31 10.10 -11.90 9.55
CA TRP A 31 9.48 -10.58 9.65
C TRP A 31 9.79 -9.94 11.00
N GLU A 32 10.36 -8.74 10.95
CA GLU A 32 10.38 -7.82 12.08
C GLU A 32 8.99 -7.20 12.24
N MET A 33 8.28 -7.61 13.28
CA MET A 33 6.94 -7.10 13.58
C MET A 33 7.06 -5.74 14.27
N ARG A 34 6.44 -4.70 13.71
CA ARG A 34 6.44 -3.35 14.27
C ARG A 34 5.01 -2.83 14.47
N PRO A 35 4.73 -2.10 15.56
CA PRO A 35 3.50 -1.34 15.66
C PRO A 35 3.50 -0.20 14.63
N ILE A 36 2.33 0.18 14.13
CA ILE A 36 2.20 1.40 13.31
C ILE A 36 2.43 2.61 14.22
N PRO A 37 3.43 3.47 13.94
CA PRO A 37 3.75 4.62 14.80
C PRO A 37 2.84 5.82 14.53
N TYR A 38 1.56 5.55 14.32
CA TYR A 38 0.52 6.54 14.09
C TYR A 38 -0.80 6.03 14.66
N ASP A 39 -1.36 6.79 15.59
CA ASP A 39 -2.62 6.45 16.23
C ASP A 39 -3.79 7.18 15.56
N ASN A 40 -4.84 6.43 15.27
CA ASN A 40 -6.08 6.93 14.69
C ASN A 40 -7.19 5.89 14.94
N ALA A 41 -8.39 6.36 15.26
CA ALA A 41 -9.56 5.50 15.43
C ALA A 41 -9.91 4.71 14.16
N ASP A 42 -9.58 5.25 12.97
CA ASP A 42 -9.76 4.57 11.69
C ASP A 42 -8.54 3.68 11.35
N PRO A 43 -8.69 2.34 11.36
CA PRO A 43 -7.61 1.41 11.02
C PRO A 43 -7.08 1.59 9.59
N THR A 44 -7.91 2.08 8.66
CA THR A 44 -7.53 2.36 7.27
C THR A 44 -6.54 3.51 7.22
N ARG A 45 -6.78 4.57 8.01
CA ARG A 45 -5.86 5.71 8.12
C ARG A 45 -4.53 5.30 8.76
N ARG A 46 -4.56 4.44 9.78
CA ARG A 46 -3.34 3.86 10.36
C ARG A 46 -2.51 3.11 9.32
N SER A 47 -3.13 2.20 8.58
CA SER A 47 -2.44 1.44 7.51
C SER A 47 -1.88 2.36 6.41
N ARG A 48 -2.67 3.33 5.94
CA ARG A 48 -2.26 4.29 4.91
C ARG A 48 -1.11 5.19 5.36
N TRP A 49 -1.05 5.58 6.63
CA TRP A 49 0.05 6.40 7.14
C TRP A 49 1.40 5.71 6.93
N ALA A 50 1.51 4.42 7.30
CA ALA A 50 2.75 3.66 7.12
C ALA A 50 3.17 3.52 5.63
N LYS A 51 2.20 3.44 4.72
CA LYS A 51 2.43 3.42 3.25
C LYS A 51 3.01 4.72 2.72
N LEU A 52 2.57 5.84 3.27
CA LEU A 52 2.91 7.17 2.77
C LEU A 52 4.15 7.76 3.42
N HIS A 53 4.55 7.27 4.61
CA HIS A 53 5.69 7.77 5.38
C HIS A 53 6.91 6.83 5.29
N LEU A 54 7.05 6.08 4.20
CA LEU A 54 8.18 5.16 4.01
C LEU A 54 9.57 5.82 4.14
N PRO A 55 9.81 7.05 3.63
CA PRO A 55 11.11 7.71 3.82
C PRO A 55 11.41 8.03 5.29
N GLU A 56 10.40 8.29 6.11
CA GLU A 56 10.54 8.52 7.55
C GLU A 56 10.81 7.21 8.30
N LEU A 57 10.12 6.14 7.90
CA LEU A 57 10.24 4.82 8.54
C LEU A 57 11.53 4.08 8.16
N PHE A 58 12.10 4.39 6.99
CA PHE A 58 13.28 3.73 6.45
C PHE A 58 14.26 4.74 5.83
N PRO A 59 14.80 5.68 6.63
CA PRO A 59 15.64 6.77 6.12
C PRO A 59 16.97 6.29 5.54
N ASP A 60 17.41 5.10 5.92
CA ASP A 60 18.65 4.45 5.49
C ASP A 60 18.44 3.46 4.32
N ALA A 61 17.19 3.20 3.93
CA ALA A 61 16.90 2.28 2.83
C ALA A 61 17.11 2.97 1.48
N ARG A 62 17.90 2.33 0.61
CA ARG A 62 18.08 2.79 -0.78
C ARG A 62 16.76 2.77 -1.57
N TRP A 63 15.91 1.80 -1.28
CA TRP A 63 14.58 1.63 -1.86
C TRP A 63 13.70 0.90 -0.86
N VAL A 64 12.40 1.13 -0.92
CA VAL A 64 11.41 0.46 -0.08
C VAL A 64 10.34 -0.14 -0.99
N LEU A 65 10.06 -1.42 -0.81
CA LEU A 65 8.94 -2.09 -1.46
C LEU A 65 7.84 -2.27 -0.42
N TRP A 66 6.70 -1.63 -0.64
CA TRP A 66 5.51 -1.86 0.17
C TRP A 66 4.59 -2.87 -0.51
N GLN A 67 4.07 -3.82 0.28
CA GLN A 67 3.05 -4.76 -0.16
C GLN A 67 1.91 -4.81 0.87
N ASP A 68 0.68 -4.71 0.39
CA ASP A 68 -0.49 -4.86 1.25
C ASP A 68 -0.73 -6.31 1.65
N ALA A 69 -1.19 -6.51 2.89
CA ALA A 69 -1.43 -7.84 3.46
C ALA A 69 -2.53 -8.65 2.75
N ASN A 70 -3.32 -8.03 1.88
CA ASN A 70 -4.30 -8.72 1.04
C ASN A 70 -3.66 -9.47 -0.14
N PHE A 71 -2.39 -9.24 -0.44
CA PHE A 71 -1.64 -10.01 -1.45
C PHE A 71 -0.96 -11.21 -0.78
N CYS A 72 -1.51 -12.42 -0.99
CA CYS A 72 -0.99 -13.63 -0.33
C CYS A 72 0.28 -14.23 -0.98
N HIS A 73 0.87 -13.60 -2.00
CA HIS A 73 1.75 -14.29 -2.96
C HIS A 73 3.05 -13.52 -3.27
N LEU A 74 4.10 -13.71 -2.46
CA LEU A 74 5.50 -13.33 -2.75
C LEU A 74 6.24 -14.46 -3.52
N TRP A 75 5.70 -14.92 -4.66
CA TRP A 75 6.25 -16.07 -5.42
C TRP A 75 7.31 -15.69 -6.46
N VAL A 76 7.71 -14.42 -6.48
CA VAL A 76 8.66 -13.91 -7.45
C VAL A 76 9.82 -13.23 -6.74
N THR A 77 11.01 -13.42 -7.26
CA THR A 77 12.16 -12.61 -6.88
C THR A 77 11.92 -11.20 -7.40
N PHE A 78 11.90 -10.20 -6.51
CA PHE A 78 11.74 -8.79 -6.89
C PHE A 78 13.02 -8.19 -7.47
N SER A 79 14.16 -8.86 -7.34
CA SER A 79 15.45 -8.38 -7.83
C SER A 79 15.46 -7.97 -9.31
N PRO A 80 14.90 -8.73 -10.27
CA PRO A 80 14.82 -8.30 -11.68
C PRO A 80 13.89 -7.11 -11.89
N VAL A 81 12.76 -7.07 -11.18
CA VAL A 81 11.76 -5.99 -11.23
C VAL A 81 12.36 -4.70 -10.69
N LEU A 82 13.08 -4.75 -9.57
CA LEU A 82 13.80 -3.62 -9.01
C LEU A 82 14.94 -3.17 -9.91
N LYS A 83 15.68 -4.07 -10.56
CA LYS A 83 16.73 -3.70 -11.52
C LYS A 83 16.15 -2.90 -12.68
N PHE A 84 14.97 -3.29 -13.18
CA PHE A 84 14.25 -2.52 -14.18
C PHE A 84 13.81 -1.15 -13.62
N PHE A 85 13.24 -1.10 -12.42
CA PHE A 85 12.80 0.18 -11.84
C PHE A 85 13.94 1.11 -11.41
N MET A 86 15.14 0.58 -11.12
CA MET A 86 16.31 1.40 -10.81
C MET A 86 16.83 2.20 -12.02
N THR A 87 16.43 1.87 -13.25
CA THR A 87 16.80 2.64 -14.45
C THR A 87 15.86 3.83 -14.70
N VAL A 88 14.66 3.83 -14.11
CA VAL A 88 13.72 4.94 -14.17
C VAL A 88 13.79 5.74 -12.87
N ARG A 89 14.07 7.04 -12.98
CA ARG A 89 14.04 7.92 -11.81
C ARG A 89 12.56 8.20 -11.47
N TYR A 90 12.23 8.03 -10.18
CA TYR A 90 10.99 8.40 -9.49
C TYR A 90 9.94 7.29 -9.31
N HIS A 91 9.32 7.36 -8.13
CA HIS A 91 8.28 6.49 -7.56
C HIS A 91 7.45 5.74 -8.60
N CYS A 92 7.45 4.40 -8.51
CA CYS A 92 6.57 3.58 -9.33
C CYS A 92 5.35 3.19 -8.52
N ILE A 93 4.21 3.78 -8.85
CA ILE A 93 2.90 3.30 -8.40
C ILE A 93 2.47 2.28 -9.45
N LEU A 94 2.36 1.01 -9.07
CA LEU A 94 1.68 0.02 -9.92
C LEU A 94 0.21 0.42 -9.96
N LEU A 95 -0.19 1.06 -11.06
CA LEU A 95 -1.56 1.44 -11.34
C LEU A 95 -2.46 0.20 -11.32
N HIS A 96 -3.60 0.36 -10.68
CA HIS A 96 -4.68 -0.60 -10.62
C HIS A 96 -5.06 -1.07 -12.03
N ILE A 97 -5.19 -2.39 -12.22
CA ILE A 97 -5.48 -3.05 -13.52
C ILE A 97 -6.92 -2.81 -14.01
N LEU A 98 -7.77 -2.10 -13.27
CA LEU A 98 -9.04 -1.66 -13.82
C LEU A 98 -8.79 -0.39 -14.64
N SER A 99 -8.64 -0.61 -15.94
CA SER A 99 -8.71 0.39 -17.00
C SER A 99 -9.94 1.26 -16.82
N VAL A 100 -9.82 2.35 -16.06
CA VAL A 100 -10.77 3.44 -16.09
C VAL A 100 -9.96 4.72 -16.11
N THR A 101 -9.93 5.31 -17.30
CA THR A 101 -9.09 6.45 -17.67
C THR A 101 -9.58 7.78 -17.09
N ALA A 102 -10.69 7.77 -16.37
CA ALA A 102 -11.28 8.93 -15.70
C ALA A 102 -11.33 8.68 -14.19
N PHE A 103 -10.74 9.59 -13.42
CA PHE A 103 -10.75 9.59 -11.95
C PHE A 103 -12.17 9.45 -11.36
N TYR A 104 -13.18 9.97 -12.05
CA TYR A 104 -14.58 9.90 -11.65
C TYR A 104 -15.21 8.52 -11.80
N ASP A 105 -14.72 7.72 -12.75
CA ASP A 105 -15.18 6.34 -12.92
C ASP A 105 -14.63 5.44 -11.81
N GLU A 106 -13.45 5.76 -11.25
CA GLU A 106 -12.89 5.06 -10.09
C GLU A 106 -13.78 5.25 -8.86
N ALA A 107 -14.30 6.46 -8.61
CA ALA A 107 -15.25 6.69 -7.52
C ALA A 107 -16.50 5.79 -7.65
N SER A 108 -17.04 5.66 -8.86
CA SER A 108 -18.17 4.78 -9.15
C SER A 108 -17.81 3.30 -8.91
N ALA A 109 -16.63 2.86 -9.37
CA ALA A 109 -16.14 1.51 -9.13
C ALA A 109 -15.94 1.21 -7.63
N CYS A 110 -15.43 2.18 -6.85
CA CYS A 110 -15.26 2.08 -5.40
C CYS A 110 -16.61 1.95 -4.68
N ILE A 111 -17.63 2.70 -5.10
CA ILE A 111 -19.00 2.59 -4.56
C ILE A 111 -19.58 1.20 -4.87
N MET A 112 -19.46 0.72 -6.11
CA MET A 112 -19.91 -0.61 -6.51
C MET A 112 -19.21 -1.72 -5.71
N ALA A 113 -17.91 -1.56 -5.47
CA ALA A 113 -17.11 -2.48 -4.68
C ALA A 113 -17.27 -2.30 -3.15
N LYS A 114 -18.16 -1.40 -2.70
CA LYS A 114 -18.41 -1.08 -1.28
C LYS A 114 -17.13 -0.76 -0.50
N LYS A 115 -16.20 -0.04 -1.14
CA LYS A 115 -14.90 0.32 -0.57
C LYS A 115 -14.98 1.52 0.37
N ASP A 116 -16.01 2.35 0.22
CA ASP A 116 -16.34 3.48 1.09
C ASP A 116 -17.85 3.81 0.95
N THR A 117 -18.31 4.85 1.65
CA THR A 117 -19.68 5.34 1.55
C THR A 117 -19.88 6.26 0.34
N THR A 118 -21.08 6.20 -0.26
CA THR A 118 -21.45 7.07 -1.38
C THR A 118 -21.33 8.55 -1.02
N GLU A 119 -21.66 8.93 0.23
CA GLU A 119 -21.56 10.30 0.68
C GLU A 119 -20.11 10.81 0.67
N VAL A 120 -19.16 10.03 1.20
CA VAL A 120 -17.74 10.42 1.18
C VAL A 120 -17.21 10.52 -0.25
N LEU A 121 -17.44 9.49 -1.07
CA LEU A 121 -16.86 9.44 -2.42
C LEU A 121 -17.48 10.45 -3.39
N GLN A 122 -18.81 10.60 -3.41
CA GLN A 122 -19.45 11.53 -4.36
C GLN A 122 -19.39 12.98 -3.90
N LYS A 123 -19.72 13.24 -2.62
CA LYS A 123 -19.92 14.60 -2.13
C LYS A 123 -18.64 15.25 -1.64
N ASN A 124 -17.78 14.50 -0.94
CA ASN A 124 -16.57 15.10 -0.35
C ASN A 124 -15.37 15.03 -1.29
N GLU A 125 -15.29 14.03 -2.16
CA GLU A 125 -14.16 13.86 -3.08
C GLU A 125 -14.52 14.35 -4.48
N VAL A 126 -15.44 13.68 -5.18
CA VAL A 126 -15.78 14.00 -6.59
C VAL A 126 -16.23 15.45 -6.78
N GLU A 127 -17.18 15.95 -5.99
CA GLU A 127 -17.62 17.36 -6.08
C GLU A 127 -16.50 18.35 -5.73
N ALA A 128 -15.66 18.03 -4.74
CA ALA A 128 -14.53 18.88 -4.37
C ALA A 128 -13.51 18.98 -5.51
N TYR A 129 -13.21 17.87 -6.18
CA TYR A 129 -12.31 17.86 -7.33
C TYR A 129 -12.87 18.58 -8.55
N ARG A 130 -14.19 18.48 -8.79
CA ARG A 130 -14.87 19.30 -9.82
C ARG A 130 -14.75 20.79 -9.52
N MET A 131 -14.96 21.20 -8.26
CA MET A 131 -14.78 22.59 -7.85
C MET A 131 -13.34 23.09 -8.00
N GLN A 132 -12.36 22.20 -7.91
CA GLN A 132 -10.94 22.51 -8.13
C GLN A 132 -10.55 22.50 -9.62
N GLY A 133 -11.47 22.17 -10.53
CA GLY A 133 -11.22 22.18 -11.97
C GLY A 133 -10.40 20.99 -12.47
N MET A 134 -10.42 19.86 -11.76
CA MET A 134 -9.75 18.64 -12.21
C MET A 134 -10.46 18.07 -13.46
N PRO A 135 -9.70 17.60 -14.47
CA PRO A 135 -10.26 17.10 -15.72
C PRO A 135 -11.13 15.85 -15.50
N GLU A 136 -12.21 15.74 -16.27
CA GLU A 136 -13.08 14.55 -16.34
C GLU A 136 -12.41 13.35 -17.00
#